data_AF-A0A949Q6A7-F1
#
_entry.id   AF-A0A949Q6A7-F1
#
_cell.length_a   1.000
_cell.length_b   1.000
_cell.length_c   1.000
_cell.angle_alpha   90.00
_cell.angle_beta   90.00
_cell.angle_gamma   90.00
#
_symmetry.space_group_name_H-M   'P 1'
#
loop_
_entity.id
_entity.type
_entity.pdbx_description
1 polymer ?
#
loop_
_entity_poly.entity_id
_entity_poly.type
_entity_poly.pdbx_seq_one_letter_code
_entity_poly.pdbx_strand_id
1 'polypeptide(L)' 'KPAGMGMGLNICRSIIEFHHGRLWVEANPEGGSIFVITLPVKPSCPA' A
#
# COMPACT_ATOMS: atom_id res chain seq x y z
N LYS A 1 -26.35 -1.36 -2.04
CA LYS A 1 -25.10 -0.58 -2.27
C LYS A 1 -24.32 -1.34 -3.34
N PRO A 2 -23.89 -0.72 -4.46
CA PRO A 2 -23.01 -1.44 -5.38
C PRO A 2 -21.82 -1.86 -4.53
N ALA A 3 -21.56 -3.17 -4.46
CA ALA A 3 -20.38 -3.68 -3.77
C ALA A 3 -19.20 -2.96 -4.40
N GLY A 4 -18.59 -2.02 -3.67
CA GLY A 4 -17.40 -1.35 -4.16
C GLY A 4 -16.42 -2.47 -4.46
N MET A 5 -15.95 -2.58 -5.71
CA MET A 5 -15.19 -3.72 -6.22
C MET A 5 -13.82 -3.93 -5.53
N GLY A 6 -13.55 -3.28 -4.39
CA GLY A 6 -12.27 -3.33 -3.70
C GLY A 6 -11.16 -2.62 -4.49
N MET A 7 -11.51 -1.69 -5.38
CA MET A 7 -10.54 -1.06 -6.28
C MET A 7 -9.56 -0.12 -5.58
N GLY A 8 -9.95 0.53 -4.48
CA GLY A 8 -9.12 1.55 -3.81
C GLY A 8 -7.73 1.03 -3.40
N LEU A 9 -7.69 -0.09 -2.67
CA LEU A 9 -6.42 -0.68 -2.23
C LEU A 9 -5.60 -1.27 -3.38
N ASN A 10 -6.25 -1.78 -4.43
CA ASN A 10 -5.55 -2.22 -5.63
C ASN A 10 -4.87 -1.05 -6.36
N ILE A 11 -5.56 0.09 -6.50
CA ILE A 11 -4.98 1.31 -7.08
C ILE A 11 -3.80 1.79 -6.24
N CYS A 12 -3.97 1.88 -4.91
CA CYS A 12 -2.89 2.27 -4.00
C CYS A 12 -1.69 1.32 -4.15
N ARG A 13 -1.93 0.00 -4.20
CA ARG A 13 -0.89 -1.01 -4.37
C ARG A 13 -0.10 -0.80 -5.66
N SER A 14 -0.78 -0.65 -6.79
CA SER A 14 -0.12 -0.43 -8.09
C SER A 14 0.74 0.82 -8.10
N ILE A 15 0.27 1.92 -7.50
CA ILE A 15 1.06 3.16 -7.39
C ILE A 15 2.30 2.94 -6.52
N ILE A 16 2.14 2.33 -5.35
CA ILE A 16 3.24 2.09 -4.41
C ILE A 16 4.30 1.16 -5.03
N GLU A 17 3.88 0.08 -5.69
CA GLU A 17 4.77 -0.86 -6.37
C GLU A 17 5.51 -0.18 -7.54
N PHE A 18 4.85 0.69 -8.30
CA PHE A 18 5.48 1.50 -9.35
C PHE A 18 6.60 2.40 -8.80
N HIS A 19 6.43 2.93 -7.59
CA HIS A 19 7.46 3.70 -6.89
C HIS A 19 8.47 2.83 -6.12
N HIS A 20 8.54 1.52 -6.40
CA HIS A 20 9.40 0.55 -5.70
C HIS A 20 9.17 0.49 -4.18
N GLY A 21 7.96 0.85 -3.75
CA GLY A 21 7.51 0.76 -2.38
C GLY A 21 6.87 -0.58 -2.04
N ARG A 22 6.32 -0.66 -0.82
CA ARG A 22 5.56 -1.83 -0.34
C ARG A 22 4.33 -1.39 0.44
N LEU A 23 3.27 -2.21 0.37
CA LEU A 23 2.02 -2.07 1.11
C LEU A 23 1.69 -3.40 1.79
N TRP A 24 1.39 -3.40 3.09
CA TRP A 24 0.92 -4.56 3.84
C TRP A 24 -0.06 -4.16 4.95
N VAL A 25 -0.64 -5.17 5.60
CA VAL A 25 -1.58 -5.01 6.71
C VAL A 25 -0.95 -5.58 7.96
N GLU A 26 -1.08 -4.85 9.06
CA GLU A 26 -0.66 -5.31 10.39
C GLU A 26 -1.88 -5.58 11.27
N ALA A 27 -1.71 -6.51 12.22
CA ALA A 27 -2.75 -6.78 13.20
C ALA A 27 -2.92 -5.56 14.12
N ASN A 28 -4.16 -5.11 14.31
CA ASN A 28 -4.49 -4.06 15.28
C ASN A 28 -5.28 -4.65 16.46
N PRO A 29 -4.62 -4.96 17.59
CA PRO A 29 -5.30 -5.55 18.75
C PRO A 29 -6.33 -4.61 19.39
N GLU A 30 -6.24 -3.29 19.18
CA GLU A 30 -7.20 -2.31 19.70
C GLU A 30 -8.44 -2.12 18.81
N GLY A 31 -8.51 -2.85 17.69
CA GLY A 31 -9.61 -2.81 16.73
C GLY A 31 -9.37 -1.84 15.56
N GLY A 32 -10.06 -2.08 14.45
CA GLY A 32 -9.83 -1.37 13.19
C GLY A 32 -8.77 -2.07 12.32
N SER A 33 -8.07 -1.31 11.47
CA SER A 33 -7.09 -1.86 10.51
C SER A 33 -5.89 -0.94 10.38
N ILE A 34 -4.68 -1.52 10.41
CA ILE A 34 -3.43 -0.80 10.16
C ILE A 34 -2.92 -1.19 8.78
N PHE A 35 -2.85 -0.22 7.88
CA PHE A 35 -2.23 -0.36 6.56
C PHE A 35 -0.90 0.37 6.58
N VAL A 36 0.18 -0.35 6.34
CA VAL A 36 1.53 0.21 6.36
C VAL A 36 2.07 0.32 4.96
N ILE A 37 2.65 1.48 4.66
CA ILE A 37 3.29 1.78 3.37
C ILE A 37 4.74 2.20 3.58
N THR A 38 5.61 1.82 2.66
CA THR A 38 6.99 2.32 2.60
C THR A 38 7.34 2.72 1.18
N LEU A 39 8.13 3.79 1.04
CA LEU A 39 8.63 4.29 -0.23
C LEU A 39 10.14 4.57 -0.10
N PRO A 40 10.96 4.26 -1.11
CA PRO A 40 12.37 4.65 -1.13
C PRO A 40 12.55 6.18 -1.14
N VAL A 41 13.47 6.70 -0.32
CA VAL A 41 13.76 8.15 -0.22
C VAL A 41 14.51 8.68 -1.45
N LYS A 42 15.24 7.81 -2.14
CA LYS A 42 15.87 8.10 -3.43
C LYS A 42 15.32 7.11 -4.45
N PRO A 43 14.92 7.55 -5.67
CA PRO A 43 14.70 6.62 -6.76
C PRO A 43 16.00 5.82 -6.93
N SER A 44 15.90 4.49 -7.03
CA SER A 44 17.05 3.60 -7.10
C SER A 44 18.01 4.11 -8.18
N CYS A 45 19.15 4.66 -7.77
CA CYS A 45 20.23 4.91 -8.69
C CYS A 45 20.66 3.54 -9.21
N PRO A 46 20.55 3.23 -10.51
CA PRO A 46 21.28 2.09 -11.03
C PRO A 46 22.76 2.38 -10.78
N ALA A 47 23.44 1.46 -10.11
CA ALA A 47 24.90 1.45 -10.04
C ALA A 47 25.48 1.10 -11.42
#